data_AF-A0A1P8U8V7-F1
#
_entry.id   AF-A0A1P8U8V7-F1
#
_cell.length_a   1.000
_cell.length_b   1.000
_cell.length_c   1.000
_cell.angle_alpha   90.00
_cell.angle_beta   90.00
_cell.angle_gamma   90.00
#
_symmetry.space_group_name_H-M   'P 1'
#
loop_
_entity.id
_entity.type
_entity.pdbx_description
1 polymer ?
#
loop_
_entity_poly.entity_id
_entity_poly.type
_entity_poly.pdbx_seq_one_letter_code
_entity_poly.pdbx_strand_id
1 'polypeptide(L)'
;MTTDAWDARFDDFWDGVELDDPTGARARLEALLAERGIGDARASYERGSLHDSLGEEDAAIPLYRAALADGLSDDLRTQATIQLASSLRNVGDASGAIALLRAVPASDPLHDAAQAFLALALHSDEKPTEALALALRTLAPHLPRYRRAVDAYAGELVKLDRVRVIAVGLLVRDGSVLLESYPANARHGEFLRAPGGGISFGEPAAVAVRREFAEELDATIDDARLLAVTENIFDTSSGRGHEIVHVFAVASAGLAALPADERIAVRDSHTTVGWYEIAALRAGSLPVYPAGILDLLP
;
A
#
# COMPACT_ATOMS: atom_id res chain seq x y z
N MET A 1 32.58 22.02 -22.20
CA MET A 1 31.51 22.92 -21.72
C MET A 1 31.42 22.75 -20.21
N THR A 2 31.16 23.83 -19.46
CA THR A 2 30.93 23.77 -18.01
C THR A 2 29.57 23.12 -17.72
N THR A 3 29.35 22.66 -16.48
CA THR A 3 28.04 22.13 -16.02
C THR A 3 26.92 23.13 -16.29
N ASP A 4 27.14 24.40 -15.94
CA ASP A 4 26.20 25.51 -16.15
C ASP A 4 25.78 25.71 -17.61
N ALA A 5 26.67 25.40 -18.58
CA ALA A 5 26.35 25.52 -20.00
C ALA A 5 25.52 24.35 -20.53
N TRP A 6 25.51 23.20 -19.83
CA TRP A 6 24.66 22.07 -20.15
C TRP A 6 23.29 22.20 -19.48
N ASP A 7 23.24 22.66 -18.24
CA ASP A 7 21.99 22.88 -17.52
C ASP A 7 21.08 23.84 -18.31
N ALA A 8 21.62 24.97 -18.80
CA ALA A 8 20.87 25.91 -19.64
C ALA A 8 20.32 25.30 -20.95
N ARG A 9 20.96 24.28 -21.51
CA ARG A 9 20.48 23.60 -22.72
C ARG A 9 19.36 22.62 -22.43
N PHE A 10 19.41 21.97 -21.27
CA PHE A 10 18.30 21.14 -20.80
C PHE A 10 17.11 22.00 -20.40
N ASP A 11 17.34 23.16 -19.79
CA ASP A 11 16.28 24.13 -19.50
C ASP A 11 15.59 24.58 -20.80
N ASP A 12 16.34 24.95 -21.85
CA ASP A 12 15.78 25.29 -23.17
C ASP A 12 15.02 24.11 -23.83
N PHE A 13 15.49 22.88 -23.61
CA PHE A 13 14.77 21.69 -24.04
C PHE A 13 13.41 21.61 -23.35
N TRP A 14 13.38 21.67 -22.01
CA TRP A 14 12.17 21.53 -21.20
C TRP A 14 11.18 22.69 -21.37
N ASP A 15 11.66 23.92 -21.53
CA ASP A 15 10.82 25.09 -21.78
C ASP A 15 10.09 25.03 -23.13
N GLY A 16 10.66 24.31 -24.11
CA GLY A 16 10.15 24.25 -25.48
C GLY A 16 9.73 22.86 -25.95
N VAL A 17 9.61 21.86 -25.07
CA VAL A 17 9.22 20.50 -25.48
C VAL A 17 7.73 20.42 -25.76
N GLU A 18 7.37 19.86 -26.92
CA GLU A 18 5.98 19.60 -27.32
C GLU A 18 5.64 18.13 -26.98
N LEU A 19 4.90 17.92 -25.88
CA LEU A 19 4.56 16.57 -25.41
C LEU A 19 3.46 15.89 -26.25
N ASP A 20 2.75 16.64 -27.10
CA ASP A 20 1.81 16.12 -28.09
C ASP A 20 2.49 15.60 -29.37
N ASP A 21 3.80 15.83 -29.54
CA ASP A 21 4.67 15.11 -30.47
C ASP A 21 5.74 14.27 -29.72
N PRO A 22 5.38 13.07 -29.21
CA PRO A 22 6.32 12.20 -28.52
C PRO A 22 7.51 11.74 -29.38
N THR A 23 7.38 11.74 -30.71
CA THR A 23 8.47 11.31 -31.60
C THR A 23 9.49 12.43 -31.74
N GLY A 24 9.01 13.66 -31.99
CA GLY A 24 9.85 14.86 -32.05
C GLY A 24 10.55 15.16 -30.74
N ALA A 25 9.84 15.06 -29.61
CA ALA A 25 10.40 15.27 -28.27
C ALA A 25 11.58 14.32 -28.00
N ARG A 26 11.42 13.02 -28.27
CA ARG A 26 12.49 12.03 -28.12
C ARG A 26 13.66 12.29 -29.06
N ALA A 27 13.39 12.61 -30.33
CA ALA A 27 14.44 12.90 -31.29
C ALA A 27 15.28 14.13 -30.88
N ARG A 28 14.63 15.19 -30.39
CA ARG A 28 15.32 16.39 -29.89
C ARG A 28 16.15 16.10 -28.64
N LEU A 29 15.62 15.32 -27.69
CA LEU A 29 16.38 14.93 -26.50
C LEU A 29 17.58 14.05 -26.85
N GLU A 30 17.41 13.02 -27.69
CA GLU A 30 18.51 12.15 -28.09
C GLU A 30 19.59 12.90 -28.89
N ALA A 31 19.21 13.87 -29.72
CA ALA A 31 20.18 14.74 -30.38
C ALA A 31 21.01 15.55 -29.37
N LEU A 32 20.37 16.11 -28.34
CA LEU A 32 21.04 16.83 -27.26
C LEU A 32 21.96 15.91 -26.44
N LEU A 33 21.52 14.68 -26.15
CA LEU A 33 22.28 13.69 -25.40
C LEU A 33 23.46 13.11 -26.20
N ALA A 34 23.32 12.92 -27.51
CA ALA A 34 24.37 12.36 -28.38
C ALA A 34 25.62 13.25 -28.46
N GLU A 35 25.47 14.56 -28.21
CA GLU A 35 26.60 15.49 -28.08
C GLU A 35 27.44 15.23 -26.82
N ARG A 36 26.92 14.45 -25.86
CA ARG A 36 27.62 14.03 -24.64
C ARG A 36 28.11 12.59 -24.79
N GLY A 37 29.42 12.40 -24.84
CA GLY A 37 30.05 11.09 -24.97
C GLY A 37 29.83 10.20 -23.74
N ILE A 38 28.90 9.25 -23.85
CA ILE A 38 28.68 8.00 -23.08
C ILE A 38 28.66 8.09 -21.53
N GLY A 39 27.49 7.79 -20.95
CA GLY A 39 27.36 7.20 -19.60
C GLY A 39 27.19 8.16 -18.43
N ASP A 40 26.61 9.35 -18.64
CA ASP A 40 26.35 10.25 -17.51
C ASP A 40 24.99 9.98 -16.86
N ALA A 41 24.96 9.95 -15.53
CA ALA A 41 23.75 9.83 -14.72
C ALA A 41 22.65 10.82 -15.15
N ARG A 42 23.04 12.03 -15.62
CA ARG A 42 22.11 13.02 -16.18
C ARG A 42 21.36 12.51 -17.41
N ALA A 43 22.00 11.76 -18.32
CA ALA A 43 21.33 11.28 -19.52
C ALA A 43 20.20 10.30 -19.17
N SER A 44 20.45 9.41 -18.20
CA SER A 44 19.42 8.52 -17.67
C SER A 44 18.29 9.31 -16.99
N TYR A 45 18.64 10.33 -16.22
CA TYR A 45 17.68 11.23 -15.58
C TYR A 45 16.76 11.94 -16.60
N GLU A 46 17.33 12.51 -17.66
CA GLU A 46 16.57 13.26 -18.66
C GLU A 46 15.68 12.36 -19.50
N ARG A 47 16.16 11.16 -19.87
CA ARG A 47 15.31 10.16 -20.53
C ARG A 47 14.16 9.72 -19.62
N GLY A 48 14.44 9.48 -18.34
CA GLY A 48 13.43 9.15 -17.35
C GLY A 48 12.36 10.24 -17.25
N SER A 49 12.79 11.50 -17.20
CA SER A 49 11.93 12.69 -17.15
C SER A 49 11.10 12.87 -18.42
N LEU A 50 11.59 12.45 -19.58
CA LEU A 50 10.77 12.51 -20.79
C LEU A 50 9.73 11.40 -20.81
N HIS A 51 10.10 10.18 -20.41
CA HIS A 51 9.16 9.07 -20.33
C HIS A 51 8.03 9.35 -19.34
N ASP A 52 8.32 9.86 -18.13
CA ASP A 52 7.25 10.15 -17.17
C ASP A 52 6.34 11.30 -17.61
N SER A 53 6.89 12.34 -18.26
CA SER A 53 6.11 13.45 -18.83
C SER A 53 5.19 13.01 -19.97
N LEU A 54 5.53 11.91 -20.65
CA LEU A 54 4.72 11.27 -21.68
C LEU A 54 3.72 10.24 -21.12
N GLY A 55 3.69 10.02 -19.79
CA GLY A 55 2.84 9.01 -19.15
C GLY A 55 3.33 7.58 -19.36
N GLU A 56 4.64 7.39 -19.49
CA GLU A 56 5.29 6.10 -19.71
C GLU A 56 6.12 5.69 -18.48
N GLU A 57 5.47 5.60 -17.32
CA GLU A 57 6.14 5.43 -16.03
C GLU A 57 6.96 4.13 -15.95
N ASP A 58 6.48 3.04 -16.53
CA ASP A 58 7.21 1.76 -16.59
C ASP A 58 8.58 1.90 -17.30
N ALA A 59 8.67 2.78 -18.29
CA ALA A 59 9.93 3.08 -18.97
C ALA A 59 10.80 4.07 -18.19
N ALA A 60 10.18 5.01 -17.47
CA ALA A 60 10.88 6.03 -16.66
C ALA A 60 11.58 5.43 -15.42
N ILE A 61 10.91 4.52 -14.71
CA ILE A 61 11.40 3.92 -13.45
C ILE A 61 12.82 3.35 -13.55
N PRO A 62 13.15 2.45 -14.50
CA PRO A 62 14.51 1.90 -14.59
C PRO A 62 15.56 2.97 -14.89
N LEU A 63 15.21 4.02 -15.64
CA LEU A 63 16.11 5.11 -15.99
C LEU A 63 16.42 5.99 -14.77
N TYR A 64 15.43 6.34 -13.96
CA TYR A 64 15.67 7.06 -12.71
C TYR A 64 16.50 6.25 -11.71
N ARG A 65 16.23 4.95 -11.58
CA ARG A 65 17.04 4.07 -10.73
C ARG A 65 18.51 4.04 -11.20
N ALA A 66 18.75 3.95 -12.51
CA ALA A 66 20.09 4.02 -13.07
C ALA A 66 20.75 5.38 -12.80
N ALA A 67 20.05 6.49 -13.02
CA ALA A 67 20.56 7.83 -12.76
C ALA A 67 20.98 8.02 -11.29
N LEU A 68 20.15 7.57 -10.35
CA LEU A 68 20.46 7.63 -8.92
C LEU A 68 21.66 6.76 -8.54
N ALA A 69 21.82 5.58 -9.16
CA ALA A 69 22.94 4.68 -8.92
C ALA A 69 24.27 5.19 -9.51
N ASP A 70 24.20 5.80 -10.69
CA ASP A 70 25.38 6.30 -11.42
C ASP A 70 25.90 7.65 -10.87
N GLY A 71 25.17 8.28 -9.95
CA GLY A 71 25.60 9.44 -9.18
C GLY A 71 25.24 10.78 -9.81
N LEU A 72 24.02 11.25 -9.54
CA LEU A 72 23.59 12.62 -9.85
C LEU A 72 24.23 13.64 -8.88
N SER A 73 24.32 14.91 -9.32
CA SER A 73 24.55 16.05 -8.42
C SER A 73 23.45 16.12 -7.35
N ASP A 74 23.75 16.75 -6.22
CA ASP A 74 22.82 16.77 -5.07
C ASP A 74 21.45 17.36 -5.44
N ASP A 75 21.42 18.47 -6.19
CA ASP A 75 20.18 19.12 -6.63
C ASP A 75 19.32 18.19 -7.51
N LEU A 76 19.96 17.43 -8.41
CA LEU A 76 19.27 16.52 -9.32
C LEU A 76 18.89 15.20 -8.66
N ARG A 77 19.62 14.78 -7.64
CA ARG A 77 19.32 13.55 -6.90
C ARG A 77 17.96 13.64 -6.23
N THR A 78 17.64 14.77 -5.60
CA THR A 78 16.33 14.93 -4.95
C THR A 78 15.21 15.06 -5.97
N GLN A 79 15.43 15.77 -7.08
CA GLN A 79 14.47 15.83 -8.19
C GLN A 79 14.16 14.44 -8.76
N ALA A 80 15.20 13.66 -9.10
CA ALA A 80 15.09 12.30 -9.60
C ALA A 80 14.37 11.38 -8.59
N THR A 81 14.61 11.58 -7.29
CA THR A 81 13.94 10.85 -6.21
C THR A 81 12.44 11.14 -6.19
N ILE A 82 12.05 12.42 -6.29
CA ILE A 82 10.64 12.84 -6.31
C ILE A 82 9.94 12.30 -7.57
N GLN A 83 10.58 12.42 -8.73
CA GLN A 83 10.02 11.94 -10.00
C GLN A 83 9.87 10.41 -10.00
N LEU A 84 10.90 9.67 -9.59
CA LEU A 84 10.81 8.22 -9.42
C LEU A 84 9.67 7.83 -8.48
N ALA A 85 9.54 8.50 -7.33
CA ALA A 85 8.44 8.23 -6.41
C ALA A 85 7.06 8.53 -7.02
N SER A 86 6.94 9.59 -7.83
CA SER A 86 5.71 9.87 -8.58
C SER A 86 5.39 8.77 -9.59
N SER A 87 6.39 8.30 -10.35
CA SER A 87 6.22 7.21 -11.30
C SER A 87 5.82 5.90 -10.61
N LEU A 88 6.46 5.55 -9.49
CA LEU A 88 6.12 4.38 -8.68
C LEU A 88 4.65 4.44 -8.19
N ARG A 89 4.21 5.60 -7.69
CA ARG A 89 2.82 5.80 -7.28
C ARG A 89 1.84 5.57 -8.44
N ASN A 90 2.14 6.09 -9.63
CA ASN A 90 1.26 5.97 -10.80
C ASN A 90 1.11 4.52 -11.27
N VAL A 91 2.16 3.69 -11.15
CA VAL A 91 2.09 2.24 -11.44
C VAL A 91 1.55 1.39 -10.28
N GLY A 92 1.08 2.02 -9.20
CA GLY A 92 0.47 1.35 -8.04
C GLY A 92 1.44 0.97 -6.92
N ASP A 93 2.74 1.24 -7.05
CA ASP A 93 3.74 1.04 -5.99
C ASP A 93 3.82 2.26 -5.06
N ALA A 94 2.72 2.53 -4.34
CA ALA A 94 2.64 3.63 -3.39
C ALA A 94 3.60 3.45 -2.20
N SER A 95 3.80 2.20 -1.75
CA SER A 95 4.72 1.87 -0.67
C SER A 95 6.19 2.16 -1.03
N GLY A 96 6.63 1.82 -2.25
CA GLY A 96 7.94 2.18 -2.77
C GLY A 96 8.14 3.69 -2.86
N ALA A 97 7.12 4.43 -3.32
CA ALA A 97 7.13 5.89 -3.36
C ALA A 97 7.30 6.51 -1.96
N ILE A 98 6.56 6.02 -0.95
CA ILE A 98 6.66 6.47 0.45
C ILE A 98 8.07 6.27 1.00
N ALA A 99 8.68 5.12 0.74
CA ALA A 99 10.02 4.79 1.23
C ALA A 99 11.08 5.78 0.72
N LEU A 100 11.01 6.14 -0.56
CA LEU A 100 11.91 7.12 -1.17
C LEU A 100 11.70 8.53 -0.59
N LEU A 101 10.46 9.00 -0.52
CA LEU A 101 10.16 10.38 -0.14
C LEU A 101 10.43 10.67 1.34
N ARG A 102 10.28 9.67 2.22
CA ARG A 102 10.66 9.79 3.64
C ARG A 102 12.16 9.94 3.86
N ALA A 103 13.00 9.55 2.90
CA ALA A 103 14.45 9.69 2.99
C ALA A 103 14.95 11.10 2.66
N VAL A 104 14.10 11.98 2.09
CA VAL A 104 14.48 13.36 1.74
C VAL A 104 14.63 14.19 3.01
N PRO A 105 15.82 14.74 3.32
CA PRO A 105 16.07 15.43 4.58
C PRO A 105 15.35 16.77 4.65
N ALA A 106 14.99 17.20 5.87
CA ALA A 106 14.33 18.50 6.11
C ALA A 106 15.19 19.73 5.72
N SER A 107 16.50 19.54 5.55
CA SER A 107 17.43 20.57 5.08
C SER A 107 17.49 20.70 3.56
N ASP A 108 16.87 19.78 2.81
CA ASP A 108 16.87 19.81 1.36
C ASP A 108 15.99 20.96 0.82
N PRO A 109 16.45 21.75 -0.17
CA PRO A 109 15.65 22.82 -0.77
C PRO A 109 14.30 22.35 -1.35
N LEU A 110 14.19 21.09 -1.77
CA LEU A 110 12.98 20.48 -2.31
C LEU A 110 12.19 19.67 -1.27
N HIS A 111 12.51 19.79 0.02
CA HIS A 111 11.84 19.04 1.08
C HIS A 111 10.30 19.20 1.04
N ASP A 112 9.80 20.43 0.93
CA ASP A 112 8.34 20.68 0.92
C ASP A 112 7.67 20.06 -0.32
N ALA A 113 8.35 20.06 -1.46
CA ALA A 113 7.88 19.36 -2.65
C ALA A 113 7.84 17.85 -2.42
N ALA A 114 8.89 17.26 -1.83
CA ALA A 114 8.90 15.86 -1.45
C ALA A 114 7.77 15.51 -0.45
N GLN A 115 7.47 16.37 0.52
CA GLN A 115 6.36 16.16 1.45
C GLN A 115 4.99 16.21 0.75
N ALA A 116 4.83 17.06 -0.28
CA ALA A 116 3.61 17.09 -1.08
C ALA A 116 3.41 15.77 -1.85
N PHE A 117 4.46 15.26 -2.50
CA PHE A 117 4.41 13.94 -3.16
C PHE A 117 4.24 12.80 -2.15
N LEU A 118 4.77 12.93 -0.93
CA LEU A 118 4.60 11.92 0.12
C LEU A 118 3.14 11.88 0.57
N ALA A 119 2.47 13.03 0.71
CA ALA A 119 1.05 13.08 1.00
C ALA A 119 0.22 12.40 -0.11
N LEU A 120 0.56 12.60 -1.38
CA LEU A 120 -0.09 11.88 -2.49
C LEU A 120 0.14 10.36 -2.42
N ALA A 121 1.37 9.93 -2.13
CA ALA A 121 1.68 8.50 -2.00
C ALA A 121 0.96 7.87 -0.80
N LEU A 122 0.91 8.54 0.35
CA LEU A 122 0.13 8.12 1.52
C LEU A 122 -1.36 8.00 1.20
N HIS A 123 -1.92 8.92 0.41
CA HIS A 123 -3.31 8.81 -0.02
C HIS A 123 -3.55 7.58 -0.91
N SER A 124 -2.67 7.33 -1.88
CA SER A 124 -2.72 6.13 -2.73
C SER A 124 -2.56 4.83 -1.94
N ASP A 125 -1.83 4.87 -0.82
CA ASP A 125 -1.63 3.75 0.12
C ASP A 125 -2.74 3.65 1.18
N GLU A 126 -3.93 4.21 0.90
CA GLU A 126 -5.11 4.22 1.78
C GLU A 126 -4.89 4.82 3.19
N LYS A 127 -3.97 5.79 3.31
CA LYS A 127 -3.70 6.55 4.55
C LYS A 127 -4.12 8.03 4.43
N PRO A 128 -5.39 8.34 4.12
CA PRO A 128 -5.83 9.72 3.82
C PRO A 128 -5.70 10.67 5.02
N THR A 129 -5.87 10.19 6.25
CA THR A 129 -5.68 11.00 7.45
C THR A 129 -4.22 11.43 7.62
N GLU A 130 -3.27 10.51 7.43
CA GLU A 130 -1.83 10.80 7.50
C GLU A 130 -1.42 11.75 6.38
N ALA A 131 -1.93 11.50 5.16
CA ALA A 131 -1.72 12.36 3.99
C ALA A 131 -2.17 13.81 4.24
N LEU A 132 -3.40 14.00 4.74
CA LEU A 132 -3.94 15.34 5.00
C LEU A 132 -3.19 16.04 6.14
N ALA A 133 -2.88 15.31 7.22
CA ALA A 133 -2.10 15.85 8.32
C ALA A 133 -0.73 16.33 7.85
N LEU A 134 -0.04 15.52 7.04
CA LEU A 134 1.25 15.90 6.47
C LEU A 134 1.13 17.15 5.59
N ALA A 135 0.19 17.17 4.64
CA ALA A 135 0.00 18.30 3.73
C ALA A 135 -0.29 19.61 4.48
N LEU A 136 -1.13 19.57 5.52
CA LEU A 136 -1.44 20.75 6.34
C LEU A 136 -0.24 21.22 7.15
N ARG A 137 0.56 20.30 7.71
CA ARG A 137 1.79 20.66 8.43
C ARG A 137 2.83 21.27 7.52
N THR A 138 3.00 20.74 6.31
CA THR A 138 3.90 21.31 5.30
C THR A 138 3.43 22.69 4.86
N LEU A 139 2.12 22.92 4.73
CA LEU A 139 1.57 24.23 4.37
C LEU A 139 1.68 25.28 5.49
N ALA A 140 1.52 24.88 6.75
CA ALA A 140 1.37 25.80 7.88
C ALA A 140 2.51 26.86 8.01
N PRO A 141 3.80 26.52 7.85
CA PRO A 141 4.89 27.51 7.85
C PRO A 141 4.72 28.64 6.84
N HIS A 142 4.12 28.36 5.67
CA HIS A 142 3.94 29.31 4.57
C HIS A 142 2.75 30.26 4.76
N LEU A 143 1.87 29.98 5.72
CA LEU A 143 0.68 30.79 5.92
C LEU A 143 0.99 32.11 6.65
N PRO A 144 0.59 33.28 6.10
CA PRO A 144 0.81 34.58 6.75
C PRO A 144 -0.07 34.78 8.00
N ARG A 145 -1.18 34.03 8.11
CA ARG A 145 -2.10 33.98 9.26
C ARG A 145 -2.55 32.54 9.47
N TYR A 146 -3.07 32.22 10.66
CA TYR A 146 -3.58 30.88 11.02
C TYR A 146 -2.57 29.73 11.08
N ARG A 147 -1.26 29.98 10.95
CA ARG A 147 -0.19 28.97 11.10
C ARG A 147 -0.40 28.03 12.28
N ARG A 148 -0.56 28.59 13.49
CA ARG A 148 -0.75 27.81 14.72
C ARG A 148 -2.04 26.98 14.70
N ALA A 149 -3.12 27.52 14.13
CA ALA A 149 -4.41 26.83 14.08
C ALA A 149 -4.35 25.65 13.11
N VAL A 150 -3.77 25.84 11.92
CA VAL A 150 -3.64 24.77 10.93
C VAL A 150 -2.74 23.64 11.44
N ASP A 151 -1.60 23.97 12.06
CA ASP A 151 -0.71 22.95 12.64
C ASP A 151 -1.37 22.18 13.81
N ALA A 152 -2.15 22.88 14.64
CA ALA A 152 -2.93 22.25 15.71
C ALA A 152 -3.99 21.30 15.14
N TYR A 153 -4.80 21.75 14.17
CA TYR A 153 -5.82 20.91 13.54
C TYR A 153 -5.24 19.71 12.81
N ALA A 154 -4.07 19.85 12.19
CA ALA A 154 -3.36 18.70 11.61
C ALA A 154 -2.99 17.64 12.66
N GLY A 155 -2.79 18.03 13.93
CA GLY A 155 -2.57 17.11 15.05
C GLY A 155 -3.82 16.50 15.65
N GLU A 156 -4.98 17.09 15.40
CA GLU A 156 -6.28 16.60 15.86
C GLU A 156 -6.94 15.64 14.86
N LEU A 157 -6.39 15.53 13.64
CA LEU A 157 -6.86 14.58 12.63
C LEU A 157 -6.70 13.14 13.14
N VAL A 158 -7.82 12.50 13.42
CA VAL A 158 -7.89 11.08 13.78
C VAL A 158 -8.33 10.24 12.58
N LYS A 159 -7.92 8.97 12.59
CA LYS A 159 -8.44 8.00 11.62
C LYS A 159 -9.96 7.95 11.80
N LEU A 160 -10.70 8.11 10.70
CA LEU A 160 -12.16 8.08 10.74
C LEU A 160 -12.63 6.68 11.13
N ASP A 161 -13.66 6.63 11.99
CA ASP A 161 -14.40 5.41 12.23
C ASP A 161 -15.00 4.94 10.90
N ARG A 162 -14.61 3.74 10.47
CA ARG A 162 -15.04 3.18 9.20
C ARG A 162 -15.85 1.91 9.41
N VAL A 163 -16.93 1.81 8.65
CA VAL A 163 -17.61 0.53 8.41
C VAL A 163 -16.89 -0.13 7.24
N ARG A 164 -16.43 -1.37 7.42
CA ARG A 164 -15.78 -2.15 6.37
C ARG A 164 -16.63 -3.38 6.09
N VAL A 165 -16.73 -3.79 4.83
CA VAL A 165 -17.36 -5.06 4.48
C VAL A 165 -16.25 -6.09 4.26
N ILE A 166 -16.38 -7.25 4.90
CA ILE A 166 -15.40 -8.33 4.81
C ILE A 166 -16.09 -9.65 4.44
N ALA A 167 -15.32 -10.59 3.91
CA ALA A 167 -15.76 -11.95 3.63
C ALA A 167 -14.82 -12.94 4.31
N VAL A 168 -15.38 -13.85 5.13
CA VAL A 168 -14.62 -14.87 5.86
C VAL A 168 -15.13 -16.27 5.53
N GLY A 169 -14.22 -17.25 5.57
CA GLY A 169 -14.51 -18.65 5.27
C GLY A 169 -14.40 -19.54 6.51
N LEU A 170 -15.41 -20.39 6.72
CA LEU A 170 -15.43 -21.44 7.73
C LEU A 170 -15.30 -22.79 7.04
N LEU A 171 -14.16 -23.44 7.27
CA LEU A 171 -13.90 -24.80 6.82
C LEU A 171 -13.97 -25.74 8.03
N VAL A 172 -14.88 -26.70 7.98
CA VAL A 172 -15.15 -27.64 9.08
C VAL A 172 -14.81 -29.06 8.64
N ARG A 173 -14.10 -29.79 9.50
CA ARG A 173 -13.73 -31.20 9.31
C ARG A 173 -13.69 -31.90 10.66
N ASP A 174 -14.37 -33.04 10.79
CA ASP A 174 -14.29 -33.94 11.95
C ASP A 174 -14.50 -33.26 13.31
N GLY A 175 -15.45 -32.31 13.42
CA GLY A 175 -15.71 -31.58 14.65
C GLY A 175 -14.74 -30.43 14.94
N SER A 176 -13.77 -30.20 14.05
CA SER A 176 -12.82 -29.10 14.08
C SER A 176 -13.13 -28.06 13.01
N VAL A 177 -12.73 -26.81 13.26
CA VAL A 177 -12.83 -25.68 12.34
C VAL A 177 -11.43 -25.10 12.09
N LEU A 178 -11.17 -24.68 10.86
CA LEU A 178 -9.94 -23.99 10.51
C LEU A 178 -10.04 -22.50 10.90
N LEU A 179 -9.14 -22.03 11.75
CA LEU A 179 -9.09 -20.64 12.23
C LEU A 179 -7.66 -20.10 12.20
N GLU A 180 -7.55 -18.78 12.08
CA GLU A 180 -6.30 -18.04 12.20
C GLU A 180 -6.04 -17.65 13.66
N SER A 181 -4.83 -17.90 14.14
CA SER A 181 -4.37 -17.54 15.49
C SER A 181 -3.61 -16.23 15.50
N TYR A 182 -4.04 -15.33 16.38
CA TYR A 182 -3.39 -14.06 16.68
C TYR A 182 -2.74 -14.14 18.06
N PRO A 183 -1.40 -14.25 18.14
CA PRO A 183 -0.69 -14.30 19.41
C PRO A 183 -0.91 -13.05 20.26
N ALA A 184 -0.84 -13.20 21.58
CA ALA A 184 -0.91 -12.07 22.50
C ALA A 184 0.28 -11.11 22.29
N ASN A 185 0.02 -9.80 22.44
CA ASN A 185 1.03 -8.76 22.42
C ASN A 185 0.71 -7.64 23.41
N ALA A 186 1.46 -6.53 23.37
CA ALA A 186 1.27 -5.40 24.29
C ALA A 186 -0.10 -4.70 24.18
N ARG A 187 -0.85 -4.91 23.10
CA ARG A 187 -2.14 -4.25 22.83
C ARG A 187 -3.35 -5.14 23.10
N HIS A 188 -3.22 -6.46 22.90
CA HIS A 188 -4.32 -7.42 23.04
C HIS A 188 -3.83 -8.80 23.51
N GLY A 189 -4.74 -9.57 24.11
CA GLY A 189 -4.54 -10.99 24.40
C GLY A 189 -4.59 -11.87 23.15
N GLU A 190 -4.37 -13.17 23.31
CA GLU A 190 -4.52 -14.14 22.22
C GLU A 190 -6.00 -14.26 21.81
N PHE A 191 -6.26 -14.40 20.51
CA PHE A 191 -7.59 -14.65 19.97
C PHE A 191 -7.52 -15.38 18.62
N LEU A 192 -8.67 -15.91 18.17
CA LEU A 192 -8.81 -16.55 16.86
C LEU A 192 -9.72 -15.74 15.94
N ARG A 193 -9.50 -15.83 14.62
CA ARG A 193 -10.40 -15.30 13.59
C ARG A 193 -10.74 -16.35 12.54
N ALA A 194 -11.92 -16.26 11.96
CA ALA A 194 -12.19 -16.92 10.68
C ALA A 194 -11.32 -16.28 9.58
N PRO A 195 -10.57 -17.07 8.78
CA PRO A 195 -9.73 -16.54 7.71
C PRO A 195 -10.53 -15.80 6.63
N GLY A 196 -9.90 -14.82 6.00
CA GLY A 196 -10.50 -13.97 4.98
C GLY A 196 -10.29 -12.49 5.26
N GLY A 197 -10.80 -11.64 4.37
CA GLY A 197 -10.41 -10.23 4.35
C GLY A 197 -11.42 -9.31 3.69
N GLY A 198 -10.91 -8.20 3.17
CA GLY A 198 -11.74 -7.06 2.74
C GLY A 198 -12.43 -7.33 1.42
N ILE A 199 -13.66 -6.87 1.29
CA ILE A 199 -14.32 -6.83 -0.03
C ILE A 199 -13.93 -5.53 -0.71
N SER A 200 -13.33 -5.63 -1.90
CA SER A 200 -12.97 -4.47 -2.72
C SER A 200 -14.20 -3.85 -3.39
N PHE A 201 -14.12 -2.58 -3.77
CA PHE A 201 -15.21 -1.93 -4.49
C PHE A 201 -15.52 -2.67 -5.81
N GLY A 202 -16.78 -3.05 -6.01
CA GLY A 202 -17.22 -3.82 -7.18
C GLY A 202 -16.94 -5.33 -7.10
N GLU A 203 -16.29 -5.81 -6.04
CA GLU A 203 -16.00 -7.23 -5.83
C GLU A 203 -17.19 -7.95 -5.16
N PRO A 204 -17.66 -9.08 -5.70
CA PRO A 204 -18.64 -9.92 -4.99
C PRO A 204 -18.01 -10.60 -3.76
N ALA A 205 -18.74 -10.69 -2.65
CA ALA A 205 -18.25 -11.31 -1.40
C ALA A 205 -17.71 -12.74 -1.57
N ALA A 206 -18.35 -13.54 -2.42
CA ALA A 206 -17.91 -14.90 -2.73
C ALA A 206 -16.62 -14.95 -3.57
N VAL A 207 -16.29 -13.88 -4.31
CA VAL A 207 -14.99 -13.75 -5.00
C VAL A 207 -13.93 -13.33 -3.99
N ALA A 208 -14.24 -12.36 -3.12
CA ALA A 208 -13.33 -11.88 -2.08
C ALA A 208 -12.83 -13.02 -1.19
N VAL A 209 -13.72 -13.87 -0.63
CA VAL A 209 -13.28 -14.99 0.21
C VAL A 209 -12.36 -15.98 -0.52
N ARG A 210 -12.55 -16.17 -1.83
CA ARG A 210 -11.68 -17.05 -2.64
C ARG A 210 -10.32 -16.41 -2.89
N ARG A 211 -10.30 -15.11 -3.20
CA ARG A 211 -9.08 -14.32 -3.39
C ARG A 211 -8.24 -14.31 -2.12
N GLU A 212 -8.83 -13.98 -0.99
CA GLU A 212 -8.14 -13.90 0.30
C GLU A 212 -7.49 -15.24 0.69
N PHE A 213 -8.21 -16.37 0.52
CA PHE A 213 -7.62 -17.70 0.76
C PHE A 213 -6.45 -18.02 -0.19
N ALA A 214 -6.52 -17.59 -1.45
CA ALA A 214 -5.43 -17.79 -2.40
C ALA A 214 -4.21 -16.91 -2.07
N GLU A 215 -4.43 -15.66 -1.69
CA GLU A 215 -3.39 -14.68 -1.35
C GLU A 215 -2.72 -15.03 -0.01
N GLU A 216 -3.50 -15.31 1.02
CA GLU A 216 -3.02 -15.49 2.40
C GLU A 216 -2.50 -16.91 2.68
N LEU A 217 -3.14 -17.93 2.10
CA LEU A 217 -2.91 -19.34 2.46
C LEU A 217 -2.44 -20.21 1.28
N ASP A 218 -2.27 -19.64 0.09
CA ASP A 218 -1.98 -20.40 -1.14
C ASP A 218 -3.02 -21.51 -1.40
N ALA A 219 -4.28 -21.26 -1.01
CA ALA A 219 -5.32 -22.27 -0.99
C ALA A 219 -6.43 -21.98 -2.01
N THR A 220 -6.80 -23.00 -2.78
CA THR A 220 -7.99 -22.96 -3.64
C THR A 220 -9.22 -23.33 -2.84
N ILE A 221 -10.26 -22.50 -2.92
CA ILE A 221 -11.61 -22.83 -2.44
C ILE A 221 -12.41 -23.46 -3.58
N ASP A 222 -12.88 -24.68 -3.37
CA ASP A 222 -13.68 -25.47 -4.32
C ASP A 222 -15.13 -24.97 -4.33
N ASP A 223 -15.72 -24.81 -3.14
CA ASP A 223 -17.09 -24.33 -2.95
C ASP A 223 -17.16 -23.27 -1.85
N ALA A 224 -18.06 -22.30 -2.01
CA ALA A 224 -18.29 -21.22 -1.06
C ALA A 224 -19.79 -20.90 -1.01
N ARG A 225 -20.42 -21.26 0.11
CA ARG A 225 -21.85 -21.04 0.35
C ARG A 225 -22.05 -20.04 1.48
N LEU A 226 -22.76 -18.96 1.21
CA LEU A 226 -23.08 -17.96 2.24
C LEU A 226 -23.91 -18.60 3.36
N LEU A 227 -23.44 -18.48 4.60
CA LEU A 227 -24.14 -18.93 5.80
C LEU A 227 -24.95 -17.79 6.42
N ALA A 228 -24.31 -16.63 6.59
CA ALA A 228 -24.91 -15.48 7.25
C ALA A 228 -24.19 -14.18 6.84
N VAL A 229 -24.84 -13.06 7.12
CA VAL A 229 -24.20 -11.74 7.22
C VAL A 229 -24.32 -11.30 8.68
N THR A 230 -23.19 -11.09 9.34
CA THR A 230 -23.12 -10.68 10.74
C THR A 230 -22.42 -9.34 10.89
N GLU A 231 -22.43 -8.78 12.10
CA GLU A 231 -21.70 -7.55 12.43
C GLU A 231 -20.63 -7.85 13.46
N ASN A 232 -19.46 -7.24 13.31
CA ASN A 232 -18.40 -7.25 14.32
C ASN A 232 -18.07 -5.79 14.67
N ILE A 233 -18.58 -5.33 15.80
CA ILE A 233 -18.38 -3.97 16.30
C ILE A 233 -17.42 -4.04 17.49
N PHE A 234 -16.34 -3.28 17.42
CA PHE A 234 -15.33 -3.27 18.48
C PHE A 234 -14.83 -1.85 18.75
N ASP A 235 -14.52 -1.61 20.02
CA ASP A 235 -13.94 -0.38 20.53
C ASP A 235 -12.85 -0.79 21.54
N THR A 236 -11.61 -0.87 21.06
CA THR A 236 -10.49 -1.40 21.84
C THR A 236 -9.26 -0.50 21.73
N SER A 237 -8.24 -0.78 22.53
CA SER A 237 -6.93 -0.11 22.47
C SER A 237 -6.25 -0.23 21.09
N SER A 238 -6.59 -1.25 20.30
CA SER A 238 -6.10 -1.41 18.92
C SER A 238 -6.88 -0.59 17.89
N GLY A 239 -7.98 0.04 18.30
CA GLY A 239 -8.80 0.91 17.47
C GLY A 239 -10.29 0.63 17.60
N ARG A 240 -11.10 1.54 17.06
CA ARG A 240 -12.54 1.38 16.90
C ARG A 240 -12.83 0.95 15.47
N GLY A 241 -13.79 0.03 15.30
CA GLY A 241 -14.15 -0.49 13.99
C GLY A 241 -15.51 -1.14 13.97
N HIS A 242 -16.09 -1.20 12.77
CA HIS A 242 -17.32 -1.91 12.50
C HIS A 242 -17.13 -2.70 11.20
N GLU A 243 -17.30 -4.01 11.27
CA GLU A 243 -17.25 -4.89 10.11
C GLU A 243 -18.65 -5.47 9.83
N ILE A 244 -19.10 -5.37 8.57
CA ILE A 244 -20.21 -6.17 8.03
C ILE A 244 -19.57 -7.43 7.43
N VAL A 245 -19.89 -8.59 7.98
CA VAL A 245 -19.15 -9.82 7.74
C VAL A 245 -20.00 -10.82 6.97
N HIS A 246 -19.66 -11.07 5.71
CA HIS A 246 -20.20 -12.19 4.96
C HIS A 246 -19.49 -13.47 5.37
N VAL A 247 -20.20 -14.37 6.06
CA VAL A 247 -19.64 -15.64 6.54
C VAL A 247 -20.00 -16.74 5.56
N PHE A 248 -19.00 -17.42 5.01
CA PHE A 248 -19.16 -18.53 4.07
C PHE A 248 -18.80 -19.85 4.73
N ALA A 249 -19.59 -20.91 4.48
CA ALA A 249 -19.09 -22.27 4.56
C ALA A 249 -18.24 -22.49 3.31
N VAL A 250 -16.99 -22.92 3.50
CA VAL A 250 -16.07 -23.17 2.39
C VAL A 250 -15.61 -24.62 2.37
N ALA A 251 -15.36 -25.13 1.17
CA ALA A 251 -14.70 -26.40 0.93
C ALA A 251 -13.36 -26.15 0.23
N SER A 252 -12.31 -26.82 0.69
CA SER A 252 -10.99 -26.83 0.05
C SER A 252 -10.33 -28.17 0.29
N ALA A 253 -10.12 -28.96 -0.77
CA ALA A 253 -9.47 -30.26 -0.66
C ALA A 253 -8.05 -30.16 -0.10
N GLY A 254 -7.30 -29.11 -0.49
CA GLY A 254 -5.94 -28.88 -0.01
C GLY A 254 -5.89 -28.62 1.49
N LEU A 255 -6.72 -27.70 1.99
CA LEU A 255 -6.78 -27.39 3.42
C LEU A 255 -7.38 -28.54 4.22
N ALA A 256 -8.40 -29.23 3.70
CA ALA A 256 -9.00 -30.40 4.33
C ALA A 256 -8.05 -31.60 4.45
N ALA A 257 -6.93 -31.63 3.71
CA ALA A 257 -5.92 -32.67 3.79
C ALA A 257 -4.84 -32.40 4.86
N LEU A 258 -4.81 -31.20 5.46
CA LEU A 258 -3.79 -30.83 6.44
C LEU A 258 -3.88 -31.69 7.72
N PRO A 259 -2.74 -32.09 8.31
CA PRO A 259 -2.72 -32.72 9.64
C PRO A 259 -3.40 -31.83 10.69
N ALA A 260 -3.99 -32.44 11.73
CA ALA A 260 -4.72 -31.69 12.77
C ALA A 260 -3.83 -30.74 13.58
N ASP A 261 -2.57 -31.11 13.77
CA ASP A 261 -1.53 -30.36 14.46
C ASP A 261 -0.78 -29.37 13.57
N GLU A 262 -0.97 -29.43 12.25
CA GLU A 262 -0.32 -28.53 11.29
C GLU A 262 -0.72 -27.07 11.54
N ARG A 263 0.25 -26.16 11.37
CA ARG A 263 0.04 -24.70 11.44
C ARG A 263 0.70 -24.05 10.23
N ILE A 264 -0.12 -23.43 9.38
CA ILE A 264 0.34 -22.74 8.17
C ILE A 264 0.58 -21.28 8.49
N ALA A 265 1.73 -20.74 8.11
CA ALA A 265 2.00 -19.31 8.22
C ALA A 265 1.16 -18.54 7.19
N VAL A 266 0.49 -17.47 7.65
CA VAL A 266 -0.21 -16.53 6.76
C VAL A 266 0.82 -15.64 6.08
N ARG A 267 0.71 -15.46 4.75
CA ARG A 267 1.65 -14.61 4.00
C ARG A 267 1.63 -13.18 4.53
N ASP A 268 2.81 -12.56 4.59
CA ASP A 268 3.03 -11.18 5.06
C ASP A 268 2.47 -10.87 6.46
N SER A 269 2.26 -11.91 7.28
CA SER A 269 1.77 -11.81 8.66
C SER A 269 2.62 -12.62 9.65
N HIS A 270 2.41 -12.37 10.95
CA HIS A 270 3.01 -13.14 12.05
C HIS A 270 2.02 -14.15 12.67
N THR A 271 0.94 -14.45 11.95
CA THR A 271 -0.14 -15.34 12.39
C THR A 271 -0.06 -16.70 11.71
N THR A 272 -0.80 -17.67 12.26
CA THR A 272 -0.86 -19.02 11.69
C THR A 272 -2.29 -19.51 11.62
N VAL A 273 -2.64 -20.23 10.56
CA VAL A 273 -3.92 -20.92 10.42
C VAL A 273 -3.77 -22.40 10.80
N GLY A 274 -4.76 -22.93 11.51
CA GLY A 274 -4.78 -24.33 11.95
C GLY A 274 -6.14 -24.82 12.39
N TRP A 275 -6.21 -26.11 12.73
CA TRP A 275 -7.43 -26.76 13.19
C TRP A 275 -7.66 -26.56 14.68
N TYR A 276 -8.92 -26.26 15.03
CA TYR A 276 -9.39 -26.07 16.39
C TYR A 276 -10.69 -26.84 16.63
N GLU A 277 -10.74 -27.62 17.71
CA GLU A 277 -11.91 -28.39 18.12
C GLU A 277 -13.07 -27.47 18.51
N ILE A 278 -14.21 -27.60 17.83
CA ILE A 278 -15.37 -26.71 18.02
C ILE A 278 -15.91 -26.82 19.46
N ALA A 279 -15.95 -28.04 20.01
CA ALA A 279 -16.39 -28.26 21.38
C ALA A 279 -15.47 -27.57 22.40
N ALA A 280 -14.16 -27.57 22.17
CA ALA A 280 -13.20 -26.90 23.03
C ALA A 280 -13.33 -25.38 22.95
N LEU A 281 -13.57 -24.83 21.75
CA LEU A 281 -13.82 -23.40 21.57
C LEU A 281 -15.08 -22.93 22.31
N ARG A 282 -16.19 -23.70 22.22
CA ARG A 282 -17.45 -23.39 22.91
C ARG A 282 -17.34 -23.48 24.44
N ALA A 283 -16.50 -24.37 24.96
CA ALA A 283 -16.28 -24.53 26.39
C ALA A 283 -15.20 -23.59 26.96
N GLY A 284 -14.31 -23.09 26.12
CA GLY A 284 -13.18 -22.26 26.49
C GLY A 284 -13.51 -20.77 26.60
N SER A 285 -12.48 -19.99 26.93
CA SER A 285 -12.55 -18.52 27.01
C SER A 285 -11.75 -17.82 25.91
N LEU A 286 -11.17 -18.57 24.97
CA LEU A 286 -10.39 -18.00 23.87
C LEU A 286 -11.35 -17.29 22.90
N PRO A 287 -11.24 -15.96 22.72
CA PRO A 287 -12.16 -15.22 21.86
C PRO A 287 -12.04 -15.68 20.39
N VAL A 288 -13.18 -15.83 19.71
CA VAL A 288 -13.25 -16.14 18.28
C VAL A 288 -14.05 -15.06 17.58
N TYR A 289 -13.48 -14.48 16.54
CA TYR A 289 -14.10 -13.40 15.77
C TYR A 289 -14.44 -13.81 14.32
N PRO A 290 -15.47 -13.18 13.72
CA PRO A 290 -16.41 -12.21 14.31
C PRO A 290 -17.25 -12.79 15.47
N ALA A 291 -17.72 -11.92 16.37
CA ALA A 291 -18.53 -12.36 17.51
C ALA A 291 -19.76 -13.16 17.06
N GLY A 292 -20.09 -14.24 17.77
CA GLY A 292 -21.20 -15.14 17.43
C GLY A 292 -20.92 -16.14 16.30
N ILE A 293 -19.70 -16.16 15.72
CA ILE A 293 -19.39 -17.08 14.61
C ILE A 293 -19.47 -18.56 15.01
N LEU A 294 -19.25 -18.89 16.28
CA LEU A 294 -19.35 -20.27 16.77
C LEU A 294 -20.79 -20.83 16.73
N ASP A 295 -21.81 -19.96 16.69
CA ASP A 295 -23.22 -20.34 16.57
C ASP A 295 -23.58 -20.78 15.13
N LEU A 296 -22.73 -20.44 14.16
CA LEU A 296 -22.88 -20.84 12.75
C LEU A 296 -22.25 -22.20 12.44
N LEU A 297 -21.47 -22.74 13.39
CA LEU A 297 -20.79 -24.03 13.27
C LEU A 297 -21.70 -25.17 13.74
N PRO A 298 -21.52 -26.40 13.20
CA PRO A 298 -22.33 -27.56 13.58
C PRO A 298 -22.18 -27.99 15.05
#